data_AF-A0A4T0A1Y9-F1
#
_entry.id   AF-A0A4T0A1Y9-F1
#
_cell.length_a   1.000
_cell.length_b   1.000
_cell.length_c   1.000
_cell.angle_alpha   90.00
_cell.angle_beta   90.00
_cell.angle_gamma   90.00
#
_symmetry.space_group_name_H-M   'P 1'
#
loop_
_entity.id
_entity.type
_entity.pdbx_description
1 polymer ?
#
loop_
_entity_poly.entity_id
_entity_poly.type
_entity_poly.pdbx_seq_one_letter_code
_entity_poly.pdbx_strand_id
1 'polypeptide(L)'
;MKFLSTLALLGTAAATSLHLSISPSSSLLDLSTLPASTHATLSGPSGKRHRTPLRLDNSFVFTNLEEGEYLLDIHSRDHVFPSLRVDVLDPVSILPVHVDGDGVAAEKVQQQETVVVYLTHPSNKWDHLGAKIATSSAPLSSDAEVKLAVSALGKREFLEKRQGFDILSFFKNPMILMGVLSMGLVFGMPYLMDNMDEETKAEFAEMQKQGPLGGAGGSAGAAQAVQNFDLAGWMAGKSDSGAAKK
;
A
#
# COMPACT_ATOMS: atom_id res chain seq x y z
N MET A 1 55.12 -36.25 38.34
CA MET A 1 53.68 -36.18 38.03
C MET A 1 53.46 -34.86 37.28
N LYS A 2 53.22 -34.92 35.96
CA LYS A 2 53.02 -33.71 35.13
C LYS A 2 51.52 -33.38 35.13
N PHE A 3 51.15 -32.25 35.72
CA PHE A 3 49.79 -31.72 35.64
C PHE A 3 49.60 -31.06 34.28
N LEU A 4 48.76 -31.64 33.42
CA LEU A 4 48.30 -30.97 32.20
C LEU A 4 47.28 -29.90 32.60
N SER A 5 47.64 -28.64 32.40
CA SER A 5 46.74 -27.50 32.54
C SER A 5 45.90 -27.40 31.26
N THR A 6 44.62 -27.81 31.33
CA THR A 6 43.65 -27.60 30.26
C THR A 6 43.16 -26.16 30.33
N LEU A 7 43.79 -25.29 29.51
CA LEU A 7 43.33 -23.93 29.29
C LEU A 7 42.06 -23.99 28.42
N ALA A 8 40.89 -23.86 29.04
CA ALA A 8 39.62 -23.71 28.33
C ALA A 8 39.62 -22.35 27.62
N LEU A 9 39.65 -22.34 26.29
CA LEU A 9 39.33 -21.15 25.51
C LEU A 9 37.87 -20.81 25.78
N LEU A 10 37.64 -19.79 26.62
CA LEU A 10 36.36 -19.13 26.74
C LEU A 10 36.14 -18.35 25.44
N GLY A 11 35.29 -18.88 24.55
CA GLY A 11 34.84 -18.14 23.37
C GLY A 11 34.12 -16.88 23.83
N THR A 12 34.70 -15.71 23.56
CA THR A 12 34.05 -14.42 23.76
C THR A 12 32.91 -14.31 22.76
N ALA A 13 31.69 -14.68 23.18
CA ALA A 13 30.49 -14.37 22.42
C ALA A 13 30.24 -12.86 22.55
N ALA A 14 30.57 -12.10 21.51
CA ALA A 14 30.12 -10.71 21.41
C ALA A 14 28.59 -10.74 21.26
N ALA A 15 27.87 -10.41 22.33
CA ALA A 15 26.41 -10.44 22.34
C ALA A 15 25.88 -9.11 21.81
N THR A 16 25.61 -9.03 20.51
CA THR A 16 25.01 -7.84 19.90
C THR A 16 23.55 -7.73 20.31
N SER A 17 23.12 -6.55 20.75
CA SER A 17 21.71 -6.21 20.98
C SER A 17 21.21 -5.22 19.93
N LEU A 18 20.01 -5.49 19.40
CA LEU A 18 19.36 -4.66 18.39
C LEU A 18 18.03 -4.15 18.92
N HIS A 19 17.92 -2.82 18.97
CA HIS A 19 16.79 -2.10 19.56
C HIS A 19 16.04 -1.38 18.44
N LEU A 20 14.86 -1.88 18.07
CA LEU A 20 13.96 -1.14 17.20
C LEU A 20 13.01 -0.30 18.01
N SER A 21 12.73 0.92 17.58
CA SER A 21 11.60 1.71 18.04
C SER A 21 10.64 1.98 16.90
N ILE A 22 9.35 1.87 17.15
CA ILE A 22 8.34 2.31 16.18
C ILE A 22 8.22 3.83 16.29
N SER A 23 8.31 4.52 15.15
CA SER A 23 8.08 5.97 15.07
C SER A 23 6.72 6.29 14.48
N PRO A 24 6.07 7.37 14.94
CA PRO A 24 4.80 7.82 14.37
C PRO A 24 4.98 8.21 12.90
N SER A 25 4.00 7.89 12.07
CA SER A 25 3.97 8.18 10.65
C SER A 25 2.57 8.62 10.21
N SER A 26 2.42 9.06 8.95
CA SER A 26 1.12 9.47 8.40
C SER A 26 0.05 8.37 8.48
N SER A 27 0.45 7.11 8.46
CA SER A 27 -0.45 5.96 8.59
C SER A 27 -0.68 5.53 10.05
N LEU A 28 0.26 5.83 10.95
CA LEU A 28 0.24 5.51 12.38
C LEU A 28 0.56 6.78 13.20
N LEU A 29 -0.46 7.62 13.42
CA LEU A 29 -0.32 8.85 14.21
C LEU A 29 -0.19 8.56 15.70
N ASP A 30 -0.96 7.57 16.20
CA ASP A 30 -1.00 7.20 17.60
C ASP A 30 -0.52 5.75 17.79
N LEU A 31 0.60 5.60 18.50
CA LEU A 31 1.24 4.31 18.72
C LEU A 31 0.45 3.44 19.70
N SER A 32 -0.39 4.02 20.55
CA SER A 32 -1.23 3.26 21.48
C SER A 32 -2.30 2.41 20.77
N THR A 33 -2.57 2.71 19.50
CA THR A 33 -3.50 1.95 18.65
C THR A 33 -2.90 0.65 18.12
N LEU A 34 -1.60 0.41 18.33
CA LEU A 34 -0.97 -0.84 17.93
C LEU A 34 -1.52 -2.00 18.76
N PRO A 35 -1.92 -3.11 18.12
CA PRO A 35 -2.44 -4.26 18.85
C PRO A 35 -1.32 -4.93 19.65
N ALA A 36 -1.66 -5.47 20.83
CA ALA A 36 -0.71 -6.21 21.67
C ALA A 36 -0.14 -7.47 20.99
N SER A 37 -0.77 -7.95 19.91
CA SER A 37 -0.26 -9.05 19.08
C SER A 37 0.92 -8.66 18.18
N THR A 38 1.27 -7.38 18.13
CA THR A 38 2.38 -6.88 17.32
C THR A 38 3.71 -7.43 17.83
N HIS A 39 4.48 -8.01 16.93
CA HIS A 39 5.77 -8.62 17.23
C HIS A 39 6.70 -8.50 16.04
N ALA A 40 8.00 -8.44 16.32
CA ALA A 40 9.04 -8.49 15.31
C ALA A 40 9.62 -9.91 15.23
N THR A 41 9.95 -10.34 14.03
CA THR A 41 10.67 -11.59 13.76
C THR A 41 11.93 -11.29 12.98
N LEU A 42 13.01 -11.92 13.40
CA LEU A 42 14.32 -11.82 12.77
C LEU A 42 14.74 -13.22 12.33
N SER A 43 14.83 -13.46 11.03
CA SER A 43 15.18 -14.74 10.43
C SER A 43 16.55 -14.67 9.77
N GLY A 44 17.46 -15.54 10.22
CA GLY A 44 18.83 -15.64 9.69
C GLY A 44 19.06 -16.85 8.77
N PRO A 45 20.22 -16.91 8.10
CA PRO A 45 20.58 -17.90 7.08
C PRO A 45 20.64 -19.34 7.62
N SER A 46 20.96 -19.52 8.89
CA SER A 46 21.01 -20.83 9.54
C SER A 46 19.63 -21.39 9.93
N GLY A 47 18.54 -20.74 9.50
CA GLY A 47 17.18 -21.06 9.92
C GLY A 47 16.85 -20.60 11.35
N LYS A 48 17.81 -19.95 12.03
CA LYS A 48 17.58 -19.30 13.33
C LYS A 48 16.51 -18.23 13.18
N ARG A 49 15.51 -18.28 14.05
CA ARG A 49 14.44 -17.28 14.12
C ARG A 49 14.32 -16.75 15.53
N HIS A 50 14.52 -15.45 15.66
CA HIS A 50 14.25 -14.73 16.90
C HIS A 50 12.90 -14.04 16.77
N ARG A 51 12.11 -14.03 17.85
CA ARG A 51 10.80 -13.37 17.90
C ARG A 51 10.71 -12.56 19.18
N THR A 52 10.32 -11.31 19.05
CA THR A 52 10.20 -10.39 20.18
C THR A 52 8.86 -9.65 20.12
N PRO A 53 8.08 -9.61 21.21
CA PRO A 53 6.84 -8.84 21.25
C PRO A 53 7.13 -7.34 21.38
N LEU A 54 6.15 -6.51 21.03
CA LEU A 54 6.21 -5.07 21.24
C LEU A 54 6.21 -4.75 22.76
N ARG A 55 7.15 -3.91 23.19
CA ARG A 55 7.22 -3.40 24.57
C ARG A 55 6.38 -2.14 24.76
N LEU A 56 6.18 -1.74 26.02
CA LEU A 56 5.38 -0.57 26.40
C LEU A 56 5.98 0.78 25.94
N ASP A 57 7.29 0.82 25.72
CA ASP A 57 8.03 1.95 25.15
C ASP A 57 7.98 1.96 23.61
N ASN A 58 7.13 1.11 23.01
CA ASN A 58 7.00 0.90 21.58
C ASN A 58 8.30 0.40 20.91
N SER A 59 9.12 -0.33 21.67
CA SER A 59 10.37 -0.91 21.18
C SER A 59 10.32 -2.44 21.03
N PHE A 60 11.23 -2.97 20.21
CA PHE A 60 11.57 -4.37 20.13
C PHE A 60 13.05 -4.52 20.46
N VAL A 61 13.37 -5.51 21.29
CA VAL A 61 14.76 -5.76 21.71
C VAL A 61 15.13 -7.20 21.39
N PHE A 62 16.06 -7.37 20.47
CA PHE A 62 16.71 -8.63 20.17
C PHE A 62 18.06 -8.66 20.88
N THR A 63 18.30 -9.72 21.65
CA THR A 63 19.54 -9.90 22.41
C THR A 63 20.31 -11.10 21.87
N ASN A 64 21.65 -11.06 22.01
CA ASN A 64 22.53 -12.16 21.65
C ASN A 64 22.43 -12.53 20.16
N LEU A 65 22.49 -11.51 19.30
CA LEU A 65 22.57 -11.71 17.86
C LEU A 65 24.01 -12.07 17.47
N GLU A 66 24.14 -13.18 16.76
CA GLU A 66 25.37 -13.58 16.11
C GLU A 66 25.58 -12.78 14.82
N GLU A 67 26.80 -12.81 14.31
CA GLU A 67 27.13 -12.24 13.01
C GLU A 67 26.37 -12.92 11.87
N GLY A 68 25.99 -12.11 10.89
CA GLY A 68 25.29 -12.59 9.71
C GLY A 68 24.25 -11.61 9.21
N GLU A 69 23.61 -12.04 8.14
CA GLU A 69 22.57 -11.30 7.44
C GLU A 69 21.21 -11.77 7.92
N TYR A 70 20.31 -10.87 8.26
CA TYR A 70 19.02 -11.20 8.81
C TYR A 70 17.92 -10.47 8.07
N LEU A 71 16.79 -11.16 7.86
CA LEU A 71 15.54 -10.53 7.45
C LEU A 71 14.74 -10.19 8.71
N LEU A 72 14.44 -8.91 8.89
CA LEU A 72 13.62 -8.37 9.95
C LEU A 72 12.26 -7.97 9.40
N ASP A 73 11.22 -8.59 9.97
CA ASP A 73 9.83 -8.31 9.65
C ASP A 73 9.05 -7.95 10.92
N ILE A 74 8.22 -6.92 10.84
CA ILE A 74 7.32 -6.52 11.92
C ILE A 74 5.89 -6.92 11.54
N HIS A 75 5.33 -7.85 12.30
CA HIS A 75 3.98 -8.33 12.10
C HIS A 75 3.01 -7.60 13.01
N SER A 76 2.00 -6.97 12.42
CA SER A 76 0.89 -6.35 13.11
C SER A 76 -0.42 -6.73 12.43
N ARG A 77 -1.52 -6.74 13.19
CA ARG A 77 -2.85 -7.03 12.64
C ARG A 77 -3.34 -5.87 11.77
N ASP A 78 -3.21 -4.65 12.26
CA ASP A 78 -3.93 -3.50 11.68
C ASP A 78 -3.03 -2.63 10.79
N HIS A 79 -1.70 -2.81 10.87
CA HIS A 79 -0.72 -1.98 10.16
C HIS A 79 0.29 -2.85 9.40
N VAL A 80 0.82 -2.30 8.29
CA VAL A 80 1.89 -2.90 7.49
C VAL A 80 3.19 -2.14 7.73
N PHE A 81 4.27 -2.88 7.94
CA PHE A 81 5.62 -2.36 8.10
C PHE A 81 6.52 -2.81 6.95
N PRO A 82 7.59 -2.06 6.64
CA PRO A 82 8.55 -2.48 5.63
C PRO A 82 9.38 -3.68 6.14
N SER A 83 9.73 -4.57 5.22
CA SER A 83 10.74 -5.61 5.47
C SER A 83 12.13 -4.99 5.41
N LEU A 84 12.99 -5.36 6.36
CA LEU A 84 14.31 -4.80 6.51
C LEU A 84 15.36 -5.90 6.47
N ARG A 85 16.48 -5.65 5.79
CA ARG A 85 17.67 -6.51 5.87
C ARG A 85 18.62 -5.90 6.89
N VAL A 86 19.06 -6.70 7.84
CA VAL A 86 19.97 -6.31 8.92
C VAL A 86 21.23 -7.14 8.78
N ASP A 87 22.34 -6.49 8.51
CA ASP A 87 23.65 -7.13 8.42
C ASP A 87 24.43 -6.80 9.69
N VAL A 88 24.80 -7.85 10.44
CA VAL A 88 25.59 -7.77 11.68
C VAL A 88 27.00 -8.24 11.37
N LEU A 89 27.97 -7.36 11.56
CA LEU A 89 29.39 -7.57 11.22
C LEU A 89 30.24 -7.72 12.48
N ASP A 90 31.22 -8.64 12.46
CA ASP A 90 32.16 -8.85 13.58
C ASP A 90 33.11 -7.67 13.70
N PRO A 91 33.27 -7.02 14.87
CA PRO A 91 34.34 -6.05 15.12
C PRO A 91 35.75 -6.58 14.82
N VAL A 92 35.99 -7.89 14.94
CA VAL A 92 37.31 -8.50 14.65
C VAL A 92 37.56 -8.58 13.14
N SER A 93 36.53 -8.84 12.33
CA SER A 93 36.64 -8.85 10.86
C SER A 93 36.90 -7.46 10.25
N ILE A 94 36.65 -6.40 11.02
CA ILE A 94 36.85 -5.00 10.62
C ILE A 94 38.23 -4.46 11.03
N LEU A 95 39.06 -5.26 11.72
CA LEU A 95 40.44 -4.86 11.98
C LEU A 95 41.17 -4.75 10.63
N PRO A 96 41.73 -3.59 10.27
CA PRO A 96 42.55 -3.49 9.08
C PRO A 96 43.73 -4.43 9.29
N VAL A 97 43.82 -5.49 8.49
CA VAL A 97 45.07 -6.23 8.31
C VAL A 97 46.06 -5.19 7.82
N HIS A 98 46.90 -4.67 8.71
CA HIS A 98 48.08 -3.89 8.34
C HIS A 98 48.94 -4.84 7.51
N VAL A 99 48.85 -4.72 6.19
CA VAL A 99 49.92 -5.21 5.32
C VAL A 99 51.00 -4.16 5.46
N ASP A 100 52.05 -4.47 6.23
CA ASP A 100 53.25 -3.65 6.33
C ASP A 100 53.86 -3.51 4.93
N GLY A 101 53.50 -2.43 4.22
CA GLY A 101 53.89 -2.19 2.84
C GLY A 101 53.78 -0.72 2.48
N ASP A 102 54.89 0.00 2.64
CA ASP A 102 55.28 1.27 2.02
C ASP A 102 54.23 2.40 1.94
N GLY A 103 54.11 3.15 3.05
CA GLY A 103 54.34 4.60 3.05
C GLY A 103 53.47 5.52 2.20
N VAL A 104 52.28 5.12 1.74
CA VAL A 104 51.34 6.01 1.04
C VAL A 104 50.13 6.32 1.91
N ALA A 105 49.93 7.64 2.10
CA ALA A 105 48.89 8.35 2.84
C ALA A 105 47.73 7.51 3.41
N ALA A 106 47.58 7.58 4.74
CA ALA A 106 46.43 7.11 5.50
C ALA A 106 45.11 7.56 4.85
N GLU A 107 44.49 6.65 4.11
CA GLU A 107 43.14 6.79 3.62
C GLU A 107 42.22 6.93 4.83
N LYS A 108 41.32 7.92 4.80
CA LYS A 108 40.41 8.24 5.90
C LYS A 108 39.73 6.95 6.38
N VAL A 109 40.06 6.54 7.60
CA VAL A 109 39.44 5.41 8.31
C VAL A 109 37.95 5.71 8.43
N GLN A 110 37.16 5.13 7.52
CA GLN A 110 35.71 5.18 7.56
C GLN A 110 35.28 4.51 8.87
N GLN A 111 34.43 5.21 9.65
CA GLN A 111 33.90 4.69 10.91
C GLN A 111 33.33 3.29 10.65
N GLN A 112 33.92 2.29 11.30
CA GLN A 112 33.60 0.89 11.09
C GLN A 112 32.15 0.64 11.50
N GLU A 113 31.36 0.20 10.53
CA GLU A 113 29.93 -0.04 10.71
C GLU A 113 29.74 -1.46 11.24
N THR A 114 29.17 -1.58 12.43
CA THR A 114 28.97 -2.86 13.09
C THR A 114 27.63 -3.48 12.74
N VAL A 115 26.60 -2.65 12.57
CA VAL A 115 25.27 -3.08 12.14
C VAL A 115 24.77 -2.14 11.06
N VAL A 116 24.39 -2.72 9.94
CA VAL A 116 23.85 -2.00 8.79
C VAL A 116 22.45 -2.48 8.48
N VAL A 117 21.54 -1.54 8.24
CA VAL A 117 20.15 -1.85 7.93
C VAL A 117 19.77 -1.28 6.56
N TYR A 118 19.27 -2.16 5.71
CA TYR A 118 18.80 -1.86 4.36
C TYR A 118 17.28 -2.07 4.26
N LEU A 119 16.63 -1.23 3.46
CA LEU A 119 15.25 -1.49 3.03
C LEU A 119 15.28 -2.60 1.99
N THR A 120 14.50 -3.66 2.22
CA THR A 120 14.37 -4.75 1.25
C THR A 120 12.95 -4.85 0.71
N HIS A 121 12.84 -5.41 -0.49
CA HIS A 121 11.59 -5.70 -1.15
C HIS A 121 11.53 -7.17 -1.54
N PRO A 122 10.37 -7.84 -1.46
CA PRO A 122 10.25 -9.26 -1.79
C PRO A 122 10.71 -9.64 -3.20
N SER A 123 10.66 -8.70 -4.16
CA SER A 123 11.07 -8.92 -5.55
C SER A 123 12.56 -8.70 -5.81
N ASN A 124 13.32 -8.23 -4.82
CA ASN A 124 14.73 -7.93 -4.98
C ASN A 124 15.60 -9.16 -4.68
N LYS A 125 16.70 -9.32 -5.41
CA LYS A 125 17.69 -10.36 -5.09
C LYS A 125 18.34 -10.03 -3.76
N TRP A 126 18.66 -11.05 -2.97
CA TRP A 126 19.26 -10.86 -1.66
C TRP A 126 20.58 -10.08 -1.74
N ASP A 127 21.43 -10.40 -2.72
CA ASP A 127 22.73 -9.73 -2.95
C ASP A 127 22.62 -8.27 -3.36
N HIS A 128 21.46 -7.84 -3.86
CA HIS A 128 21.26 -6.46 -4.28
C HIS A 128 20.78 -5.64 -3.09
N LEU A 129 21.70 -4.93 -2.44
CA LEU A 129 21.39 -4.10 -1.29
C LEU A 129 20.50 -2.92 -1.71
N GLY A 130 19.40 -2.71 -1.00
CA GLY A 130 18.51 -1.58 -1.22
C GLY A 130 19.02 -0.29 -0.58
N ALA A 131 18.11 0.67 -0.40
CA ALA A 131 18.44 1.91 0.31
C ALA A 131 18.87 1.62 1.74
N LYS A 132 20.04 2.13 2.14
CA LYS A 132 20.53 2.05 3.52
C LYS A 132 19.74 3.02 4.39
N ILE A 133 19.07 2.52 5.42
CA ILE A 133 18.19 3.32 6.29
C ILE A 133 18.92 3.71 7.57
N ALA A 134 19.70 2.79 8.14
CA ALA A 134 20.43 3.04 9.37
C ALA A 134 21.78 2.35 9.34
N THR A 135 22.70 2.96 10.06
CA THR A 135 24.04 2.45 10.30
C THR A 135 24.35 2.69 11.76
N SER A 136 24.83 1.68 12.45
CA SER A 136 25.46 1.86 13.75
C SER A 136 26.95 1.62 13.62
N SER A 137 27.74 2.56 14.12
CA SER A 137 29.19 2.43 14.33
C SER A 137 29.53 2.11 15.79
N ALA A 138 28.51 1.80 16.59
CA ALA A 138 28.68 1.47 18.00
C ALA A 138 29.43 0.12 18.14
N PRO A 139 30.54 0.06 18.89
CA PRO A 139 31.25 -1.19 19.11
C PRO A 139 30.38 -2.17 19.93
N LEU A 140 30.36 -3.44 19.52
CA LEU A 140 29.56 -4.55 20.07
C LEU A 140 29.74 -4.85 21.59
N SER A 141 30.61 -4.11 22.28
CA SER A 141 30.94 -4.33 23.69
C SER A 141 30.39 -3.26 24.63
N SER A 142 29.93 -2.12 24.11
CA SER A 142 29.17 -1.18 24.91
C SER A 142 27.70 -1.47 24.75
N ASP A 143 26.93 -1.16 25.79
CA ASP A 143 25.47 -1.06 25.83
C ASP A 143 24.93 0.01 24.84
N ALA A 144 25.68 0.29 23.78
CA ALA A 144 25.39 1.22 22.72
C ALA A 144 24.42 0.56 21.75
N GLU A 145 23.19 0.54 22.22
CA GLU A 145 21.98 0.06 21.56
C GLU A 145 21.91 0.57 20.11
N VAL A 146 21.87 -0.35 19.14
CA VAL A 146 21.52 -0.02 17.75
C VAL A 146 20.06 0.40 17.74
N LYS A 147 19.79 1.71 17.81
CA LYS A 147 18.43 2.27 17.78
C LYS A 147 17.98 2.51 16.35
N LEU A 148 17.08 1.65 15.87
CA LEU A 148 16.45 1.81 14.57
C LEU A 148 15.01 2.29 14.73
N ALA A 149 14.71 3.46 14.15
CA ALA A 149 13.35 3.96 14.03
C ALA A 149 12.66 3.36 12.79
N VAL A 150 11.56 2.63 12.97
CA VAL A 150 10.76 2.08 11.87
C VAL A 150 9.35 2.68 11.89
N SER A 151 8.86 3.06 10.71
CA SER A 151 7.54 3.65 10.53
C SER A 151 6.59 2.70 9.82
N ALA A 152 5.30 2.75 10.14
CA ALA A 152 4.28 2.01 9.40
C ALA A 152 4.09 2.59 7.99
N LEU A 153 3.94 1.72 6.99
CA LEU A 153 3.67 2.07 5.59
C LEU A 153 2.20 2.42 5.39
N GLY A 154 1.30 1.68 6.04
CA GLY A 154 -0.14 1.80 5.81
C GLY A 154 -0.96 0.96 6.79
N LYS A 155 -2.28 1.12 6.71
CA LYS A 155 -3.25 0.29 7.44
C LYS A 155 -3.70 -0.90 6.58
N ARG A 156 -3.97 -2.03 7.22
CA ARG A 156 -4.49 -3.23 6.56
C ARG A 156 -6.01 -3.11 6.45
N GLU A 157 -6.51 -3.02 5.22
CA GLU A 157 -7.94 -3.09 4.93
C GLU A 157 -8.34 -4.54 4.68
N PHE A 158 -9.06 -5.13 5.64
CA PHE A 158 -9.56 -6.51 5.52
C PHE A 158 -10.95 -6.59 4.89
N LEU A 159 -11.67 -5.48 4.90
CA LEU A 159 -13.06 -5.40 4.49
C LEU A 159 -13.17 -4.39 3.34
N GLU A 160 -13.64 -4.87 2.21
CA GLU A 160 -14.09 -4.00 1.14
C GLU A 160 -15.39 -3.31 1.57
N LYS A 161 -15.44 -1.99 1.40
CA LYS A 161 -16.67 -1.24 1.69
C LYS A 161 -17.72 -1.59 0.64
N ARG A 162 -18.94 -1.89 1.09
CA ARG A 162 -20.07 -2.05 0.16
C ARG A 162 -20.25 -0.74 -0.62
N GLN A 163 -20.41 -0.84 -1.93
CA GLN A 163 -20.83 0.30 -2.75
C GLN A 163 -22.17 0.79 -2.21
N GLY A 164 -22.18 1.98 -1.63
CA GLY A 164 -23.40 2.61 -1.11
C GLY A 164 -24.25 3.18 -2.25
N PHE A 165 -25.41 3.72 -1.88
CA PHE A 165 -26.23 4.48 -2.82
C PHE A 165 -25.54 5.81 -3.14
N ASP A 166 -24.95 5.91 -4.34
CA ASP A 166 -24.46 7.17 -4.88
C ASP A 166 -25.60 7.84 -5.67
N ILE A 167 -26.31 8.77 -5.01
CA ILE A 167 -27.45 9.52 -5.58
C ILE A 167 -27.02 10.31 -6.83
N LEU A 168 -25.77 10.80 -6.86
CA LEU A 168 -25.23 11.51 -8.03
C LEU A 168 -25.02 10.56 -9.21
N SER A 169 -24.58 9.33 -8.96
CA SER A 169 -24.50 8.29 -10.01
C SER A 169 -25.90 7.85 -10.48
N PHE A 170 -26.87 7.79 -9.57
CA PHE A 170 -28.26 7.46 -9.88
C PHE A 170 -28.88 8.52 -10.81
N PHE A 171 -28.66 9.81 -10.54
CA PHE A 171 -29.12 10.89 -11.41
C PHE A 171 -28.41 10.89 -12.79
N LYS A 172 -27.12 10.55 -12.82
CA LYS A 172 -26.35 10.42 -14.07
C LYS A 172 -26.72 9.17 -14.88
N ASN A 173 -27.52 8.26 -14.35
CA ASN A 173 -27.93 7.07 -15.07
C ASN A 173 -28.96 7.45 -16.16
N PRO A 174 -28.65 7.21 -17.46
CA PRO A 174 -29.50 7.63 -18.57
C PRO A 174 -30.91 7.03 -18.49
N MET A 175 -31.09 5.86 -17.89
CA MET A 175 -32.41 5.25 -17.77
C MET A 175 -33.32 6.03 -16.78
N ILE A 176 -32.76 6.50 -15.67
CA ILE A 176 -33.50 7.29 -14.68
C ILE A 176 -33.78 8.69 -15.21
N LEU A 177 -32.80 9.32 -15.89
CA LEU A 177 -33.00 10.62 -16.51
C LEU A 177 -34.09 10.56 -17.60
N MET A 178 -34.10 9.51 -18.42
CA MET A 178 -35.18 9.28 -19.40
C MET A 178 -36.51 8.98 -18.71
N GLY A 179 -36.51 8.26 -17.58
CA GLY A 179 -37.70 8.05 -16.75
C GLY A 179 -38.29 9.34 -16.20
N VAL A 180 -37.45 10.23 -15.64
CA VAL A 180 -37.88 11.53 -15.13
C VAL A 180 -38.30 12.48 -16.26
N LEU A 181 -37.56 12.50 -17.38
CA LEU A 181 -37.89 13.32 -18.54
C LEU A 181 -39.22 12.89 -19.17
N SER A 182 -39.43 11.58 -19.35
CA SER A 182 -40.69 11.05 -19.88
C SER A 182 -41.86 11.32 -18.94
N MET A 183 -41.68 11.13 -17.62
CA MET A 183 -42.69 11.49 -16.63
C MET A 183 -43.01 13.00 -16.69
N GLY A 184 -41.99 13.85 -16.86
CA GLY A 184 -42.15 15.29 -17.04
C GLY A 184 -42.94 15.65 -18.31
N LEU A 185 -42.70 14.97 -19.44
CA LEU A 185 -43.47 15.20 -20.67
C LEU A 185 -44.91 14.70 -20.56
N VAL A 186 -45.16 13.53 -19.99
CA VAL A 186 -46.51 12.97 -19.84
C VAL A 186 -47.41 13.87 -19.00
N PHE A 187 -46.88 14.45 -17.92
CA PHE A 187 -47.65 15.37 -17.06
C PHE A 187 -47.52 16.85 -17.47
N GLY A 188 -46.47 17.23 -18.19
CA GLY A 188 -46.20 18.62 -18.60
C GLY A 188 -46.77 19.01 -19.97
N MET A 189 -46.84 18.08 -20.93
CA MET A 189 -47.44 18.32 -22.25
C MET A 189 -48.89 18.82 -22.20
N PRO A 190 -49.81 18.31 -21.35
CA PRO A 190 -51.16 18.87 -21.27
C PRO A 190 -51.14 20.34 -20.84
N TYR A 191 -50.29 20.71 -19.89
CA TYR A 191 -50.16 22.10 -19.43
C TYR A 191 -49.57 23.05 -20.48
N LEU A 192 -48.62 22.55 -21.30
CA LEU A 192 -48.06 23.32 -22.41
C LEU A 192 -49.09 23.48 -23.54
N MET A 193 -49.82 22.42 -23.89
CA MET A 193 -50.87 22.48 -24.90
C MET A 193 -52.00 23.45 -24.53
N ASP A 194 -52.34 23.58 -23.25
CA ASP A 194 -53.38 24.52 -22.82
C ASP A 194 -52.99 26.00 -23.01
N ASN A 195 -51.69 26.33 -23.05
CA ASN A 195 -51.17 27.70 -23.17
C ASN A 195 -50.56 28.03 -24.56
N MET A 196 -50.72 27.16 -25.57
CA MET A 196 -50.18 27.38 -26.93
C MET A 196 -51.23 27.90 -27.93
N ASP A 197 -50.81 28.72 -28.89
CA ASP A 197 -51.65 29.26 -29.98
C ASP A 197 -52.09 28.18 -30.99
N GLU A 198 -53.25 28.38 -31.64
CA GLU A 198 -53.87 27.40 -32.57
C GLU A 198 -52.96 26.98 -33.75
N GLU A 199 -52.10 27.89 -34.23
CA GLU A 199 -51.15 27.61 -35.31
C GLU A 199 -50.07 26.60 -34.86
N THR A 200 -49.47 26.82 -33.70
CA THR A 200 -48.43 25.92 -33.13
C THR A 200 -48.99 24.57 -32.69
N LYS A 201 -50.26 24.50 -32.28
CA LYS A 201 -50.97 23.25 -31.98
C LYS A 201 -51.16 22.40 -33.24
N ALA A 202 -51.49 23.02 -34.36
CA ALA A 202 -51.65 22.33 -35.64
C ALA A 202 -50.31 21.81 -36.17
N GLU A 203 -49.24 22.60 -36.09
CA GLU A 203 -47.87 22.19 -36.45
C GLU A 203 -47.38 21.04 -35.55
N PHE A 204 -47.66 21.08 -34.24
CA PHE A 204 -47.30 20.00 -33.32
C PHE A 204 -48.08 18.71 -33.61
N ALA A 205 -49.36 18.82 -33.99
CA ALA A 205 -50.18 17.69 -34.43
C ALA A 205 -49.72 17.11 -35.79
N GLU A 206 -49.17 17.95 -36.68
CA GLU A 206 -48.59 17.52 -37.95
C GLU A 206 -47.21 16.86 -37.76
N MET A 207 -46.37 17.39 -36.86
CA MET A 207 -45.14 16.74 -36.40
C MET A 207 -45.40 15.41 -35.68
N GLN A 208 -46.49 15.32 -34.92
CA GLN A 208 -46.95 14.05 -34.35
C GLN A 208 -47.35 13.04 -35.44
N LYS A 209 -47.83 13.48 -36.61
CA LYS A 209 -48.14 12.55 -37.70
C LYS A 209 -46.89 12.08 -38.46
N GLN A 210 -45.79 12.84 -38.41
CA GLN A 210 -44.61 12.59 -39.26
C GLN A 210 -43.35 12.10 -38.51
N GLY A 211 -43.27 12.23 -37.18
CA GLY A 211 -42.10 11.81 -36.39
C GLY A 211 -42.24 10.44 -35.67
N PRO A 212 -41.15 9.72 -35.35
CA PRO A 212 -41.19 8.45 -34.61
C PRO A 212 -41.65 8.59 -33.15
N LEU A 213 -41.65 9.81 -32.60
CA LEU A 213 -42.27 10.16 -31.31
C LEU A 213 -43.74 10.60 -31.44
N GLY A 214 -44.23 10.68 -32.67
CA GLY A 214 -45.50 11.30 -33.01
C GLY A 214 -46.71 10.37 -32.97
N GLY A 215 -46.49 9.05 -33.05
CA GLY A 215 -47.53 8.05 -32.80
C GLY A 215 -48.03 8.00 -31.35
N ALA A 216 -47.56 8.90 -30.48
CA ALA A 216 -47.75 8.89 -29.04
C ALA A 216 -48.58 10.06 -28.47
N GLY A 217 -49.44 10.69 -29.29
CA GLY A 217 -50.35 11.76 -28.87
C GLY A 217 -51.51 11.34 -27.96
N GLY A 218 -51.45 10.15 -27.36
CA GLY A 218 -52.40 9.68 -26.35
C GLY A 218 -51.64 8.79 -25.36
N SER A 219 -52.11 8.76 -24.11
CA SER A 219 -51.51 8.08 -22.94
C SER A 219 -51.07 6.61 -23.12
N ALA A 220 -51.36 5.99 -24.27
CA ALA A 220 -50.91 4.65 -24.66
C ALA A 220 -49.61 4.63 -25.53
N GLY A 221 -49.29 5.69 -26.27
CA GLY A 221 -48.22 5.62 -27.27
C GLY A 221 -46.81 5.93 -26.77
N ALA A 222 -46.65 6.56 -25.59
CA ALA A 222 -45.32 6.75 -24.98
C ALA A 222 -44.68 5.41 -24.57
N ALA A 223 -45.50 4.44 -24.13
CA ALA A 223 -45.04 3.08 -23.84
C ALA A 223 -44.63 2.31 -25.10
N GLN A 224 -45.34 2.50 -26.22
CA GLN A 224 -45.01 1.87 -27.51
C GLN A 224 -43.86 2.56 -28.25
N ALA A 225 -43.68 3.88 -28.08
CA ALA A 225 -42.51 4.60 -28.61
C ALA A 225 -41.22 4.18 -27.89
N VAL A 226 -41.27 3.91 -26.58
CA VAL A 226 -40.14 3.35 -25.82
C VAL A 226 -39.86 1.88 -26.16
N GLN A 227 -40.89 1.11 -26.54
CA GLN A 227 -40.73 -0.27 -27.02
C GLN A 227 -40.20 -0.35 -28.47
N ASN A 228 -40.56 0.61 -29.32
CA ASN A 228 -40.12 0.68 -30.72
C ASN A 228 -38.83 1.50 -30.90
N PHE A 229 -38.31 2.11 -29.83
CA PHE A 229 -37.01 2.75 -29.82
C PHE A 229 -35.94 1.68 -29.60
N ASP A 230 -35.18 1.37 -30.66
CA ASP A 230 -34.01 0.48 -30.59
C ASP A 230 -32.88 1.13 -29.79
N LEU A 231 -33.05 1.15 -28.47
CA LEU A 231 -32.13 1.71 -27.49
C LEU A 231 -30.78 0.96 -27.54
N ALA A 232 -30.80 -0.33 -27.90
CA ALA A 232 -29.60 -1.15 -28.03
C ALA A 232 -28.79 -0.76 -29.27
N GLY A 233 -29.42 -0.54 -30.44
CA GLY A 233 -28.76 -0.08 -31.65
C GLY A 233 -28.15 1.32 -31.51
N TRP A 234 -28.83 2.24 -30.82
CA TRP A 234 -28.32 3.60 -30.57
C TRP A 234 -27.13 3.63 -29.58
N MET A 235 -27.15 2.77 -28.56
CA MET A 235 -26.05 2.64 -27.60
C MET A 235 -24.87 1.83 -28.18
N ALA A 236 -25.13 0.87 -29.07
CA ALA A 236 -24.10 0.09 -29.76
C ALA A 236 -23.39 0.89 -30.87
N GLY A 237 -24.01 1.95 -31.41
CA GLY A 237 -23.41 2.85 -32.39
C GLY A 237 -22.49 3.93 -31.81
N LYS A 238 -22.34 4.04 -30.48
CA LYS A 238 -21.46 5.03 -29.82
C LYS A 238 -20.25 4.40 -29.10
N SER A 239 -20.02 3.10 -29.28
CA SER A 239 -18.72 2.49 -29.01
C SER A 239 -17.93 2.43 -30.31
N ASP A 240 -17.38 3.56 -30.75
CA ASP A 240 -16.31 3.49 -31.76
C ASP A 240 -15.09 2.84 -31.08
N SER A 241 -14.80 1.65 -31.58
CA SER A 241 -13.66 0.82 -31.28
C SER A 241 -12.38 1.53 -31.67
N GLY A 242 -11.71 2.15 -30.70
CA GLY A 242 -10.28 2.44 -30.79
C GLY A 242 -9.46 1.15 -30.69
N ALA A 243 -9.46 0.34 -31.74
CA ALA A 243 -8.54 -0.80 -31.87
C ALA A 243 -7.98 -0.90 -33.30
N ALA A 244 -6.65 -0.83 -33.36
CA ALA A 244 -5.74 -1.38 -34.36
C ALA A 244 -5.71 -0.74 -35.77
N LYS A 245 -4.63 0.02 -36.02
CA LYS A 245 -3.92 -0.05 -37.31
C LYS A 245 -2.43 0.25 -37.16
N LYS A 246 -1.64 -0.81 -37.40
CA LYS A 246 -0.20 -0.89 -37.74
C LYS A 246 0.83 -0.21 -36.84
#